data_AF-A0A2V6DHF0-F1
#
_entry.id   AF-A0A2V6DHF0-F1
#
_cell.length_a   1.000
_cell.length_b   1.000
_cell.length_c   1.000
_cell.angle_alpha   90.00
_cell.angle_beta   90.00
_cell.angle_gamma   90.00
#
_symmetry.space_group_name_H-M   'P 1'
#
loop_
_entity.id
_entity.type
_entity.pdbx_description
1 polymer ?
#
loop_
_entity_poly.entity_id
_entity_poly.type
_entity_poly.pdbx_seq_one_letter_code
_entity_poly.pdbx_strand_id
1 'polypeptide(L)' 'MATLLRKRIVVLDGAMGTTLQRLGLTEADYRGERFRDWKGKDLKGAIELLLLTKPEAVERVH' A
#
# COMPACT_ATOMS: atom_id res chain seq x y z
N MET A 1 14.15 1.39 -19.05
CA MET A 1 14.85 1.72 -17.79
C MET A 1 16.36 1.93 -17.99
N ALA A 2 17.11 0.94 -18.52
CA ALA A 2 18.58 1.00 -18.63
C ALA A 2 19.17 2.17 -19.47
N THR A 3 18.41 2.75 -20.40
CA THR A 3 18.87 3.89 -21.21
C THR A 3 18.76 5.23 -20.48
N LEU A 4 17.83 5.36 -19.52
CA LEU A 4 17.59 6.59 -18.75
C LEU A 4 18.61 6.75 -17.62
N LEU A 5 18.95 5.64 -16.95
CA LEU A 5 19.95 5.59 -15.88
C LEU A 5 21.35 6.03 -16.34
N ARG A 6 21.66 5.88 -17.64
CA ARG A 6 22.95 6.27 -18.24
C ARG A 6 23.05 7.74 -18.64
N LYS A 7 21.93 8.44 -18.78
CA LYS A 7 21.88 9.80 -19.35
C LYS A 7 21.66 10.88 -18.29
N ARG A 8 21.12 10.51 -17.12
CA ARG A 8 20.79 11.44 -16.03
C ARG A 8 20.53 10.67 -14.73
N ILE A 9 20.57 11.40 -13.62
CA ILE A 9 20.11 10.88 -12.33
C ILE A 9 18.61 10.59 -12.43
N VAL A 10 18.21 9.37 -12.07
CA VAL A 10 16.81 8.95 -11.99
C VAL A 10 16.41 8.92 -10.52
N VAL A 11 15.33 9.62 -10.16
CA VAL A 11 14.73 9.55 -8.83
C VAL A 11 13.66 8.49 -8.86
N LEU A 12 13.67 7.61 -7.86
CA LEU A 12 12.64 6.61 -7.62
C LEU A 12 11.69 7.13 -6.55
N ASP A 13 10.45 6.65 -6.58
CA ASP A 13 9.44 7.05 -5.61
C ASP A 13 9.87 6.73 -4.17
N GLY A 14 9.31 7.49 -3.23
CA GLY A 14 9.63 7.38 -1.81
C GLY A 14 9.07 6.11 -1.15
N ALA A 15 9.25 6.03 0.18
CA ALA A 15 8.72 4.91 0.96
C ALA A 15 7.18 4.86 0.92
N MET A 16 6.63 3.80 0.31
CA MET A 16 5.19 3.58 0.19
C MET A 16 4.52 3.39 1.56
N GLY A 17 5.09 2.56 2.42
CA GLY A 17 4.50 2.19 3.72
C GLY A 17 4.34 3.37 4.69
N THR A 18 5.30 4.31 4.71
CA THR A 18 5.19 5.51 5.57
C THR A 18 4.14 6.49 5.06
N THR A 19 3.91 6.52 3.74
CA THR A 19 2.83 7.31 3.14
C THR A 19 1.46 6.71 3.45
N LEU A 20 1.32 5.38 3.39
CA LEU A 20 0.09 4.68 3.80
C LEU A 20 -0.22 4.85 5.30
N GLN A 21 0.79 4.85 6.18
CA GLN A 21 0.58 5.07 7.61
C GLN A 21 -0.08 6.43 7.91
N ARG A 22 0.21 7.46 7.11
CA ARG A 22 -0.40 8.79 7.25
C ARG A 22 -1.88 8.83 6.86
N LEU A 23 -2.39 7.81 6.17
CA LEU A 23 -3.81 7.71 5.82
C LEU A 23 -4.70 7.24 6.99
N GLY A 24 -4.13 6.93 8.15
CA GLY A 24 -4.91 6.57 9.34
C GLY A 24 -5.69 5.26 9.20
N LEU A 25 -5.21 4.34 8.37
CA LEU A 25 -5.92 3.10 8.03
C LEU A 25 -6.20 2.23 9.27
N THR A 26 -7.42 1.74 9.34
CA THR A 26 -7.97 0.91 10.42
C THR A 26 -7.97 -0.57 10.04
N GLU A 27 -8.10 -1.46 11.01
CA GLU A 27 -8.22 -2.91 10.76
C GLU A 27 -9.33 -3.25 9.75
N ALA A 28 -10.45 -2.50 9.78
CA ALA A 28 -11.54 -2.66 8.83
C ALA A 28 -11.11 -2.37 7.38
N ASP A 29 -10.21 -1.42 7.16
CA ASP A 29 -9.68 -1.10 5.82
C ASP A 29 -8.81 -2.24 5.25
N TYR A 30 -8.05 -2.93 6.10
CA TYR A 30 -7.23 -4.10 5.70
C TYR A 30 -8.07 -5.37 5.53
N ARG A 31 -9.21 -5.46 6.22
CA ARG A 31 -10.13 -6.60 6.08
C ARG A 31 -11.03 -6.44 4.85
N GLY A 32 -11.56 -5.24 4.65
CA GLY A 32 -12.60 -4.97 3.66
C GLY A 32 -13.77 -5.95 3.75
N GLU A 33 -14.48 -6.12 2.64
CA GLU A 33 -15.51 -7.15 2.51
C GLU A 33 -14.92 -8.56 2.51
N ARG A 34 -13.78 -8.72 1.82
CA ARG A 34 -13.19 -10.02 1.51
C ARG A 34 -12.71 -10.79 2.73
N PHE A 35 -12.24 -10.10 3.77
CA PHE A 35 -11.72 -10.71 4.99
C PHE A 35 -12.49 -10.29 6.24
N ARG A 36 -13.74 -9.84 6.07
CA ARG A 36 -14.60 -9.42 7.17
C ARG A 36 -14.73 -10.50 8.26
N ASP A 37 -14.91 -11.75 7.84
CA ASP A 37 -15.12 -12.89 8.75
C ASP A 37 -13.84 -13.57 9.23
N TRP A 38 -12.67 -13.03 8.89
CA TRP A 38 -11.38 -13.60 9.28
C TRP A 38 -11.27 -13.71 10.82
N LYS A 39 -11.06 -14.94 11.31
CA LYS A 39 -10.95 -15.25 12.75
C LYS A 39 -9.51 -15.36 13.27
N GLY A 40 -8.53 -15.20 12.38
CA GLY A 40 -7.12 -15.23 12.76
C GLY A 40 -6.65 -13.91 13.37
N LYS A 41 -5.34 -13.70 13.34
CA LYS A 41 -4.69 -12.45 13.81
C LYS A 41 -5.15 -11.22 13.03
N ASP A 42 -4.87 -10.06 13.59
CA ASP A 42 -5.07 -8.76 12.92
C ASP A 42 -4.31 -8.69 11.59
N LEU A 43 -4.96 -8.05 10.62
CA LEU A 43 -4.46 -7.87 9.25
C LEU A 43 -3.85 -6.49 9.03
N LYS A 44 -4.08 -5.53 9.95
CA LYS A 44 -3.50 -4.20 9.90
C LYS A 44 -1.98 -4.26 9.82
N GLY A 45 -1.45 -3.54 8.85
CA GLY A 45 -0.01 -3.47 8.55
C GLY A 45 0.43 -4.36 7.39
N ALA A 46 -0.41 -5.30 6.95
CA ALA A 46 -0.18 -6.04 5.70
C ALA A 46 -0.63 -5.18 4.51
N ILE A 47 0.23 -4.25 4.09
CA ILE A 47 -0.08 -3.25 3.04
C ILE A 47 -0.46 -3.88 1.70
N GLU A 48 0.00 -5.11 1.43
CA GLU A 48 -0.34 -5.88 0.23
C GLU A 48 -1.83 -6.21 0.17
N LEU A 49 -2.51 -6.35 1.32
CA LEU A 49 -3.96 -6.60 1.36
C LEU A 49 -4.75 -5.39 0.86
N LEU A 50 -4.22 -4.18 0.97
CA LEU A 50 -4.89 -2.97 0.50
C LEU A 50 -5.07 -2.97 -1.02
N LEU A 51 -4.25 -3.70 -1.78
CA LEU A 51 -4.49 -3.92 -3.22
C LEU A 51 -5.82 -4.64 -3.49
N LEU A 52 -6.32 -5.41 -2.53
CA LEU A 52 -7.54 -6.20 -2.64
C LEU A 52 -8.72 -5.57 -1.89
N THR A 53 -8.45 -4.88 -0.79
CA THR A 53 -9.49 -4.37 0.12
C THR A 53 -9.72 -2.87 0.00
N LYS A 54 -8.72 -2.10 -0.46
CA LYS A 54 -8.77 -0.65 -0.57
C LYS A 54 -7.78 -0.09 -1.62
N PRO A 55 -7.92 -0.47 -2.90
CA PRO A 55 -6.96 -0.13 -3.95
C PRO A 55 -6.76 1.38 -4.11
N GLU A 56 -7.78 2.19 -3.85
CA GLU A 56 -7.72 3.65 -3.90
C GLU A 56 -6.73 4.25 -2.89
N ALA A 57 -6.45 3.55 -1.78
CA ALA A 57 -5.44 3.99 -0.82
C ALA A 57 -4.02 3.80 -1.37
N VAL A 58 -3.81 2.79 -2.21
CA VAL A 58 -2.52 2.51 -2.86
C VAL A 58 -2.30 3.44 -4.05
N GLU A 59 -3.33 3.71 -4.85
CA GLU A 59 -3.29 4.70 -5.94
C GLU A 59 -2.98 6.12 -5.45
N ARG A 60 -3.32 6.47 -4.20
CA ARG A 60 -2.93 7.79 -3.66
C ARG A 60 -1.45 7.94 -3.36
N VAL A 61 -0.66 6.86 -3.44
CA VAL A 61 0.78 6.89 -3.20
C VAL A 61 1.58 7.04 -4.50
N HIS A 62 0.99 6.75 -5.67
CA HIS A 62 1.63 6.79 -6.99
C HIS A 62 0.71 7.34 -8.08
#